data_AF-A0A7K0FHB6-F1
#
_entry.id   AF-A0A7K0FHB6-F1
#
_cell.length_a   1.000
_cell.length_b   1.000
_cell.length_c   1.000
_cell.angle_alpha   90.00
_cell.angle_beta   90.00
_cell.angle_gamma   90.00
#
_symmetry.space_group_name_H-M   'P 1'
#
loop_
_entity.id
_entity.type
_entity.pdbx_description
1 polymer ?
#
loop_
_entity_poly.entity_id
_entity_poly.type
_entity_poly.pdbx_seq_one_letter_code
_entity_poly.pdbx_strand_id
1 'polypeptide(L)'
;MYTQEEAVKLYHYYLDKVVGRPLDTEQAKELPIDHLKIEELVDHSFNVFCYGKGSLTFHFFRNIETVAKDLELPSPSEVLEE
;
A
#
# COMPACT_ATOMS: atom_id res chain seq x y z
N MET A 1 -9.86 2.68 7.11
CA MET A 1 -9.25 4.03 7.24
C MET A 1 -8.60 4.08 8.61
N TYR A 2 -7.55 4.89 8.76
CA TYR A 2 -6.64 4.85 9.91
C TYR A 2 -6.47 6.24 10.53
N THR A 3 -6.09 6.27 11.80
CA THR A 3 -5.46 7.45 12.40
C THR A 3 -4.06 7.68 11.81
N GLN A 4 -3.48 8.85 12.04
CA GLN A 4 -2.14 9.16 11.57
C GLN A 4 -1.10 8.17 12.14
N GLU A 5 -1.19 7.85 13.44
CA GLU A 5 -0.27 6.93 14.11
C GLU A 5 -0.36 5.50 13.55
N GLU A 6 -1.58 5.01 13.34
CA GLU A 6 -1.83 3.71 12.70
C GLU A 6 -1.29 3.67 11.27
N ALA A 7 -1.52 4.72 10.48
CA ALA A 7 -1.02 4.80 9.11
C ALA A 7 0.52 4.79 9.06
N VAL A 8 1.19 5.45 10.01
CA VAL A 8 2.65 5.43 10.14
C VAL A 8 3.16 4.03 10.51
N LYS A 9 2.50 3.35 11.46
CA LYS A 9 2.84 1.98 11.86
C LYS A 9 2.74 1.02 10.67
N LEU A 10 1.62 1.09 9.93
CA LEU A 10 1.40 0.29 8.72
C LEU A 10 2.44 0.60 7.65
N TYR A 11 2.72 1.89 7.39
CA TYR A 11 3.73 2.30 6.43
C TYR A 11 5.08 1.65 6.73
N HIS A 12 5.58 1.76 7.95
CA HIS A 12 6.86 1.16 8.34
C HIS A 12 6.85 -0.36 8.25
N TYR A 13 5.73 -1.01 8.61
CA TYR A 13 5.62 -2.45 8.52
C TYR A 13 5.68 -2.96 7.08
N TYR A 14 4.95 -2.32 6.16
CA TYR A 14 4.81 -2.79 4.79
C TYR A 14 5.88 -2.29 3.83
N LEU A 15 6.58 -1.19 4.14
CA LEU A 15 7.55 -0.56 3.24
C LEU A 15 8.50 -1.59 2.59
N ASP A 16 9.21 -2.37 3.40
CA ASP A 16 10.15 -3.38 2.91
C ASP A 16 9.49 -4.66 2.36
N LYS A 17 8.18 -4.86 2.62
CA LYS A 17 7.46 -6.07 2.22
C LYS A 17 6.80 -5.94 0.85
N VAL A 18 6.33 -4.74 0.51
CA VAL A 18 5.55 -4.49 -0.72
C VAL A 18 6.33 -3.74 -1.79
N VAL A 19 7.36 -2.95 -1.45
CA VAL A 19 8.20 -2.30 -2.46
C VAL A 19 8.91 -3.37 -3.32
N GLY A 20 8.89 -3.18 -4.64
CA GLY A 20 9.42 -4.11 -5.62
C GLY A 20 8.50 -5.31 -5.93
N ARG A 21 7.41 -5.50 -5.18
CA ARG A 21 6.36 -6.48 -5.50
C ARG A 21 5.43 -5.92 -6.58
N PRO A 22 4.73 -6.77 -7.35
CA PRO A 22 3.74 -6.29 -8.31
C PRO A 22 2.61 -5.57 -7.57
N LEU A 23 2.18 -4.41 -8.11
CA LEU A 23 1.02 -3.68 -7.59
C LEU A 23 -0.27 -4.50 -7.75
N ASP A 24 -0.33 -5.35 -8.77
CA ASP A 24 -1.48 -6.18 -9.08
C ASP A 24 -1.01 -7.59 -9.51
N THR A 25 -1.56 -8.62 -8.87
CA THR A 25 -1.21 -10.02 -9.13
C THR A 25 -1.83 -10.56 -10.42
N GLU A 26 -2.95 -10.00 -10.88
CA GLU A 26 -3.61 -10.39 -12.13
C GLU A 26 -2.95 -9.75 -13.36
N GLN A 27 -2.44 -8.52 -13.24
CA GLN A 27 -1.69 -7.82 -14.30
C GLN A 27 -0.17 -8.08 -14.24
N ALA A 28 0.20 -9.25 -13.73
CA ALA A 28 1.56 -9.70 -13.43
C ALA A 28 2.65 -9.13 -14.37
N LYS A 29 3.60 -8.40 -13.75
CA LYS A 29 4.99 -8.05 -14.18
C LYS A 29 5.28 -6.63 -14.66
N GLU A 30 4.32 -5.82 -15.07
CA GLU A 30 4.66 -4.51 -15.70
C GLU A 30 4.63 -3.31 -14.74
N LEU A 31 4.15 -3.49 -13.51
CA LEU A 31 3.92 -2.42 -12.53
C LEU A 31 4.44 -2.81 -11.14
N PRO A 32 5.77 -2.81 -10.93
CA PRO A 32 6.31 -2.94 -9.58
C PRO A 32 5.90 -1.74 -8.73
N ILE A 33 5.59 -1.99 -7.46
CA ILE A 33 5.40 -0.94 -6.45
C ILE A 33 6.75 -0.25 -6.26
N ASP A 34 6.81 1.04 -6.56
CA ASP A 34 8.02 1.83 -6.43
C ASP A 34 8.06 2.64 -5.13
N HIS A 35 6.90 3.03 -4.59
CA HIS A 35 6.81 3.68 -3.29
C HIS A 35 5.46 3.45 -2.60
N LEU A 36 5.46 3.66 -1.28
CA LEU A 36 4.24 3.78 -0.48
C LEU A 36 4.05 5.24 -0.12
N LYS A 37 2.80 5.62 0.13
CA LYS A 37 2.48 6.95 0.63
C LYS A 37 1.33 6.87 1.62
N ILE A 38 1.46 7.65 2.70
CA ILE A 38 0.34 7.95 3.58
C ILE A 38 -0.36 9.17 2.99
N GLU A 39 -1.65 9.06 2.73
CA GLU A 39 -2.48 10.18 2.28
C GLU A 39 -3.57 10.48 3.32
N GLU A 40 -3.74 11.77 3.60
CA GLU A 40 -4.86 12.30 4.37
C GLU A 40 -6.06 12.45 3.43
N LEU A 41 -7.19 11.91 3.85
CA LEU A 41 -8.47 11.99 3.17
C LEU A 41 -9.24 13.24 3.64
N VAL A 42 -10.31 13.59 2.92
CA VAL A 42 -11.09 14.82 3.15
C VAL A 42 -11.70 14.89 4.56
N ASP A 43 -11.89 13.75 5.22
CA ASP A 43 -12.45 13.61 6.56
C ASP A 43 -11.39 13.57 7.67
N HIS A 44 -10.14 13.98 7.39
CA HIS A 44 -8.99 13.87 8.29
C HIS A 44 -8.63 12.43 8.69
N SER A 45 -9.16 11.44 7.99
CA SER A 45 -8.70 10.06 8.11
C SER A 45 -7.48 9.84 7.22
N PHE A 46 -6.66 8.86 7.56
CA PHE A 46 -5.45 8.53 6.81
C PHE A 46 -5.61 7.17 6.13
N ASN A 47 -4.95 7.02 4.99
CA ASN A 47 -4.86 5.75 4.31
C ASN A 47 -3.45 5.53 3.77
N VAL A 48 -3.08 4.26 3.58
CA VAL A 48 -1.77 3.89 3.03
C VAL A 48 -1.99 3.32 1.64
N PHE A 49 -1.35 3.94 0.66
CA PHE A 49 -1.44 3.55 -0.74
C PHE A 49 -0.08 3.08 -1.24
N CYS A 50 -0.11 2.00 -2.01
CA CYS A 50 1.02 1.53 -2.80
C CYS A 50 0.91 2.15 -4.18
N TYR A 51 1.99 2.73 -4.67
CA TYR A 51 2.08 3.30 -6.01
C TYR A 51 3.02 2.45 -6.86
N GLY A 52 2.59 2.19 -8.08
CA GLY A 52 3.41 1.58 -9.11
C GLY A 52 3.54 2.51 -10.30
N LYS A 53 4.76 2.61 -10.85
CA LYS A 53 5.04 3.38 -12.05
C LYS A 53 4.83 2.54 -13.30
N GLY A 54 3.81 2.89 -14.08
CA GLY A 54 3.55 2.30 -15.39
C GLY A 54 4.37 2.95 -16.51
N SER A 55 4.03 2.62 -17.76
CA SER A 55 4.64 3.24 -18.95
C SER A 55 4.43 4.76 -18.98
N LEU A 56 5.50 5.47 -18.58
CA LEU A 56 5.85 6.90 -18.71
C LEU A 56 4.85 8.00 -18.33
N THR A 57 3.55 7.71 -18.15
CA THR A 57 2.51 8.75 -18.03
C THR A 57 1.38 8.44 -17.05
N PHE A 58 1.26 7.20 -16.57
CA PHE A 58 0.21 6.80 -15.63
C PHE A 58 0.80 6.27 -14.33
N HIS A 59 0.43 6.90 -13.21
CA HIS A 59 0.67 6.36 -11.88
C HIS A 59 -0.54 5.54 -11.48
N PHE A 60 -0.31 4.26 -11.21
CA PHE A 60 -1.34 3.39 -10.65
C PHE A 60 -1.15 3.31 -9.15
N PHE A 61 -2.24 3.24 -8.41
CA PHE A 61 -2.20 3.07 -6.98
C PHE A 61 -3.27 2.09 -6.52
N ARG A 62 -2.96 1.37 -5.45
CA ARG A 62 -3.90 0.49 -4.75
C ARG A 62 -3.76 0.67 -3.25
N ASN A 63 -4.84 0.43 -2.54
CA ASN A 63 -4.86 0.47 -1.08
C ASN A 63 -3.99 -0.68 -0.53
N ILE A 64 -3.24 -0.41 0.53
CA ILE A 64 -2.42 -1.40 1.22
C ILE A 64 -3.22 -2.64 1.63
N GLU A 65 -4.49 -2.49 2.01
CA GLU A 65 -5.34 -3.62 2.40
C GLU A 65 -5.48 -4.64 1.27
N THR A 66 -5.67 -4.13 0.05
CA THR A 66 -5.82 -4.98 -1.13
C THR A 66 -4.48 -5.59 -1.54
N VAL A 67 -3.40 -4.80 -1.49
CA VAL A 67 -2.05 -5.29 -1.79
C VAL A 67 -1.59 -6.35 -0.79
N ALA A 68 -1.86 -6.15 0.50
CA ALA A 68 -1.51 -7.11 1.55
C ALA A 68 -2.24 -8.44 1.33
N LYS A 69 -3.53 -8.39 1.02
CA LYS A 69 -4.32 -9.58 0.67
C LYS A 69 -3.76 -10.31 -0.56
N ASP A 70 -3.45 -9.57 -1.63
CA ASP A 70 -2.96 -10.14 -2.89
C ASP A 70 -1.55 -10.76 -2.71
N LEU A 71 -0.75 -10.23 -1.78
CA LEU A 71 0.60 -10.72 -1.46
C LEU A 71 0.63 -11.72 -0.30
N GLU A 72 -0.53 -12.16 0.20
CA GLU A 72 -0.65 -13.07 1.35
C GLU A 72 0.09 -12.58 2.60
N LEU A 73 0.16 -11.25 2.79
CA LEU A 73 0.70 -10.60 3.97
C LEU A 73 -0.39 -10.43 5.04
N PRO A 74 -0.02 -10.30 6.33
CA PRO A 74 -0.97 -9.95 7.38
C PRO A 74 -1.79 -8.73 6.98
N SER A 75 -3.07 -8.74 7.30
CA SER A 75 -3.95 -7.61 7.03
C SER A 75 -3.58 -6.40 7.90
N PRO A 76 -3.94 -5.17 7.48
CA PRO A 76 -3.66 -3.98 8.28
C PRO A 76 -4.18 -4.08 9.72
N SER A 77 -5.36 -4.67 9.93
CA SER A 77 -5.92 -4.87 11.28
C SER A 77 -5.03 -5.75 12.14
N GLU A 78 -4.54 -6.87 11.61
CA GLU A 78 -3.65 -7.79 12.33
C GLU A 78 -2.33 -7.11 12.73
N VAL A 79 -1.77 -6.26 11.85
CA VAL A 79 -0.55 -5.50 12.14
C VAL A 79 -0.78 -4.42 13.21
N LEU A 80 -1.98 -3.85 13.28
CA LEU A 80 -2.32 -2.84 14.28
C LEU A 80 -2.56 -3.45 15.67
N GLU A 81 -3.04 -4.70 15.74
CA GLU A 81 -3.29 -5.44 16.98
C GLU A 81 -2.00 -5.95 17.68
N GLU A 82 -0.86 -5.99 16.99
CA GLU A 82 0.47 -6.30 17.57
C GLU A 82 1.06 -5.18 18.45
#